data_AF-A0A3A8JPI8-F1
#
_entry.id   AF-A0A3A8JPI8-F1
#
_cell.length_a   1.000
_cell.length_b   1.000
_cell.length_c   1.000
_cell.angle_alpha   90.00
_cell.angle_beta   90.00
_cell.angle_gamma   90.00
#
_symmetry.space_group_name_H-M   'P 1'
#
loop_
_entity.id
_entity.type
_entity.pdbx_description
1 polymer ?
#
loop_
_entity_poly.entity_id
_entity_poly.type
_entity_poly.pdbx_seq_one_letter_code
_entity_poly.pdbx_strand_id
1 'polypeptide(L)'
;MSWSEIQARFVEHLALVRLPVAVTHGGLPPEAGANIWPAGPTDPRLPCMVAMINQVEPGRPLLLDEAHPPMDCGAFYSGLSDALPERCCDYVVETERYVRDAATFMASVRHVTAPRQQGPLVFRVLADLRPDETPDLVLFWVDADQLSVIHTLANFESAEGDRVISPWGAACNSLYSLPLKELHGEGRAVLGSFDPSQRLKGHVRDLSLAVPRELFLRMVGHLEIALTATPMVARLLRGDTKREGGPTR
;
A
#
# COMPACT_ATOMS: atom_id res chain seq x y z
N MET A 1 3.83 21.37 -8.67
CA MET A 1 2.86 20.43 -9.24
C MET A 1 1.88 20.10 -8.13
N SER A 2 0.59 20.20 -8.40
CA SER A 2 -0.46 19.82 -7.46
C SER A 2 -0.55 18.29 -7.34
N TRP A 3 -1.18 17.79 -6.27
CA TRP A 3 -1.39 16.36 -6.10
C TRP A 3 -2.28 15.75 -7.18
N SER A 4 -3.27 16.50 -7.67
CA SER A 4 -4.10 16.09 -8.80
C SER A 4 -3.29 15.91 -10.09
N GLU A 5 -2.36 16.83 -10.38
CA GLU A 5 -1.48 16.71 -11.54
C GLU A 5 -0.54 15.50 -11.41
N ILE A 6 0.02 15.28 -10.22
CA ILE A 6 0.90 14.12 -9.95
C ILE A 6 0.13 12.82 -10.17
N GLN A 7 -1.07 12.69 -9.59
CA GLN A 7 -1.91 11.51 -9.75
C GLN A 7 -2.25 11.26 -11.22
N ALA A 8 -2.66 12.30 -11.95
CA ALA A 8 -3.02 12.18 -13.36
C ALA A 8 -1.86 11.61 -14.19
N ARG A 9 -0.62 12.05 -13.93
CA ARG A 9 0.56 11.51 -14.63
C ARG A 9 0.81 10.04 -14.32
N PHE A 10 0.69 9.61 -13.06
CA PHE A 10 0.81 8.18 -12.74
C PHE A 10 -0.28 7.34 -13.41
N VAL A 11 -1.53 7.83 -13.41
CA VAL A 11 -2.65 7.16 -14.07
C VAL A 11 -2.40 7.04 -15.57
N GLU A 12 -1.93 8.10 -16.21
CA GLU A 12 -1.62 8.12 -17.64
C GLU A 12 -0.45 7.19 -17.99
N HIS A 13 0.70 7.35 -17.33
CA HIS A 13 1.92 6.64 -17.70
C HIS A 13 1.93 5.17 -17.30
N LEU A 14 1.18 4.79 -16.27
CA LEU A 14 1.06 3.40 -15.82
C LEU A 14 -0.27 2.76 -16.24
N ALA A 15 -1.15 3.49 -16.94
CA ALA A 15 -2.50 3.04 -17.27
C ALA A 15 -3.26 2.51 -16.02
N LEU A 16 -3.13 3.20 -14.88
CA LEU A 16 -3.70 2.72 -13.62
C LEU A 16 -5.23 2.69 -13.69
N VAL A 17 -5.81 1.55 -13.34
CA VAL A 17 -7.26 1.41 -13.15
C VAL A 17 -7.68 1.94 -11.76
N ARG A 18 -6.79 1.81 -10.77
CA ARG A 18 -7.03 2.23 -9.39
C ARG A 18 -6.16 3.44 -9.08
N LEU A 19 -6.79 4.44 -8.46
CA LEU A 19 -6.09 5.67 -8.11
C LEU A 19 -5.13 5.41 -6.95
N PRO A 20 -3.91 5.96 -7.00
CA PRO A 20 -2.99 5.94 -5.86
C PRO A 20 -3.64 6.52 -4.60
N VAL A 21 -3.44 5.86 -3.46
CA VAL A 21 -3.98 6.28 -2.17
C VAL A 21 -2.86 6.86 -1.31
N ALA A 22 -3.00 8.11 -0.92
CA ALA A 22 -2.15 8.77 0.07
C ALA A 22 -2.54 8.36 1.49
N VAL A 23 -1.53 8.16 2.32
CA VAL A 23 -1.65 7.90 3.77
C VAL A 23 -1.01 9.06 4.52
N THR A 24 -1.71 9.64 5.50
CA THR A 24 -1.21 10.74 6.33
C THR A 24 -1.52 10.52 7.80
N HIS A 25 -0.57 10.79 8.69
CA HIS A 25 -0.79 10.88 10.14
C HIS A 25 -1.08 12.31 10.57
N GLY A 26 -2.04 12.48 11.49
CA GLY A 26 -2.33 13.79 12.08
C GLY A 26 -2.91 14.81 11.08
N GLY A 27 -3.27 14.36 9.87
CA GLY A 27 -3.99 15.17 8.90
C GLY A 27 -5.34 15.59 9.47
N LEU A 28 -5.84 16.76 9.04
CA LEU A 28 -7.15 17.23 9.46
C LEU A 28 -8.20 16.17 9.08
N PRO A 29 -9.11 15.80 10.01
CA PRO A 29 -10.25 15.00 9.63
C PRO A 29 -11.00 15.75 8.52
N PRO A 30 -11.45 15.04 7.48
CA PRO A 30 -12.07 15.66 6.31
C PRO A 30 -13.31 16.45 6.72
N GLU A 31 -13.50 17.62 6.10
CA GLU A 31 -14.53 18.61 6.46
C GLU A 31 -15.97 18.06 6.31
N ALA A 32 -16.18 17.05 5.47
CA ALA A 32 -17.33 16.15 5.44
C ALA A 32 -17.01 14.95 4.49
N GLY A 33 -17.46 13.73 4.81
CA GLY A 33 -17.42 12.60 3.85
C GLY A 33 -16.42 11.47 4.12
N ALA A 34 -15.74 11.44 5.28
CA ALA A 34 -15.00 10.25 5.67
C ALA A 34 -15.93 9.03 5.78
N ASN A 35 -15.49 7.91 5.21
CA ASN A 35 -15.99 6.61 5.59
C ASN A 35 -15.47 6.32 7.01
N ILE A 36 -16.33 6.57 7.99
CA ILE A 36 -16.12 6.22 9.38
C ILE A 36 -16.98 4.97 9.65
N TRP A 37 -16.33 3.86 9.98
CA TRP A 37 -17.07 2.66 10.37
C TRP A 37 -17.44 2.75 11.85
N PRO A 38 -18.71 2.54 12.20
CA PRO A 38 -19.11 2.51 13.60
C PRO A 38 -18.58 1.22 14.26
N ALA A 39 -17.63 1.34 15.20
CA ALA A 39 -17.65 0.71 16.53
C ALA A 39 -16.25 0.60 17.20
N GLY A 40 -16.27 0.50 18.55
CA GLY A 40 -15.10 0.52 19.44
C GLY A 40 -14.19 -0.72 19.42
N PRO A 41 -13.19 -0.77 20.32
CA PRO A 41 -11.89 -1.42 20.09
C PRO A 41 -11.84 -2.95 19.98
N THR A 42 -12.96 -3.67 20.00
CA THR A 42 -12.96 -5.16 20.05
C THR A 42 -14.06 -5.85 19.24
N ASP A 43 -14.82 -5.15 18.40
CA ASP A 43 -15.95 -5.77 17.67
C ASP A 43 -15.46 -6.67 16.50
N PRO A 44 -15.65 -8.00 16.56
CA PRO A 44 -15.22 -8.93 15.51
C PRO A 44 -16.01 -8.78 14.19
N ARG A 45 -17.08 -7.97 14.18
CA ARG A 45 -17.83 -7.61 12.96
C ARG A 45 -17.18 -6.44 12.21
N LEU A 46 -16.18 -5.78 12.79
CA LEU A 46 -15.46 -4.71 12.09
C LEU A 46 -14.83 -5.24 10.81
N PRO A 47 -14.87 -4.46 9.72
CA PRO A 47 -14.27 -4.87 8.46
C PRO A 47 -12.75 -4.97 8.59
N CYS A 48 -12.18 -5.82 7.73
CA CYS A 48 -10.74 -5.89 7.57
C CYS A 48 -10.19 -4.55 7.10
N MET A 49 -9.04 -4.10 7.65
CA MET A 49 -8.38 -2.85 7.25
C MET A 49 -8.15 -2.79 5.74
N VAL A 50 -7.76 -3.90 5.10
CA VAL A 50 -7.60 -3.98 3.65
C VAL A 50 -8.92 -3.73 2.92
N ALA A 51 -10.02 -4.33 3.39
CA ALA A 51 -11.34 -4.12 2.83
C ALA A 51 -11.85 -2.69 3.01
N MET A 52 -11.44 -2.01 4.09
CA MET A 52 -11.72 -0.59 4.31
C MET A 52 -10.89 0.29 3.36
N ILE A 53 -9.59 0.04 3.24
CA ILE A 53 -8.70 0.77 2.32
C ILE A 53 -9.18 0.62 0.86
N ASN A 54 -9.68 -0.56 0.48
CA ASN A 54 -10.21 -0.81 -0.87
C ASN A 54 -11.47 0.01 -1.20
N GLN A 55 -12.12 0.63 -0.20
CA GLN A 55 -13.29 1.50 -0.36
C GLN A 55 -12.92 3.00 -0.41
N VAL A 56 -11.63 3.35 -0.38
CA VAL A 56 -11.19 4.74 -0.57
C VAL A 56 -11.48 5.16 -2.02
N GLU A 57 -12.21 6.25 -2.16
CA GLU A 57 -12.66 6.82 -3.44
C GLU A 57 -12.49 8.35 -3.40
N PRO A 58 -12.50 9.03 -4.57
CA PRO A 58 -12.46 10.49 -4.61
C PRO A 58 -13.55 11.13 -3.75
N GLY A 59 -13.17 12.07 -2.89
CA GLY A 59 -14.06 12.74 -1.94
C GLY A 59 -14.57 11.87 -0.79
N ARG A 60 -14.12 10.61 -0.69
CA ARG A 60 -14.52 9.64 0.35
C ARG A 60 -13.29 9.00 1.01
N PRO A 61 -12.56 9.77 1.83
CA PRO A 61 -11.40 9.26 2.55
C PRO A 61 -11.81 8.23 3.61
N LEU A 62 -10.86 7.40 4.03
CA LEU A 62 -10.96 6.52 5.19
C LEU A 62 -10.20 7.15 6.36
N LEU A 63 -10.81 7.18 7.54
CA LEU A 63 -10.17 7.59 8.79
C LEU A 63 -10.15 6.41 9.76
N LEU A 64 -8.98 6.14 10.35
CA LEU A 64 -8.79 5.18 11.42
C LEU A 64 -8.17 5.88 12.63
N ASP A 65 -8.75 5.69 13.80
CA ASP A 65 -8.23 6.18 15.09
C ASP A 65 -8.66 5.24 16.23
N GLU A 66 -8.32 5.58 17.47
CA GLU A 66 -8.68 4.78 18.65
C GLU A 66 -10.22 4.66 18.84
N ALA A 67 -11.00 5.62 18.33
CA ALA A 67 -12.46 5.60 18.39
C ALA A 67 -13.11 4.84 17.23
N HIS A 68 -12.41 4.72 16.11
CA HIS A 68 -12.85 4.09 14.86
C HIS A 68 -11.79 3.12 14.30
N PRO A 69 -11.39 2.07 15.06
CA PRO A 69 -10.37 1.14 14.61
C PRO A 69 -10.91 0.18 13.53
N PRO A 70 -10.03 -0.43 12.72
CA PRO A 70 -10.39 -1.59 11.90
C PRO A 70 -10.50 -2.85 12.79
N MET A 71 -10.80 -4.02 12.20
CA MET A 71 -10.71 -5.30 12.93
C MET A 71 -9.36 -5.45 13.65
N ASP A 72 -9.31 -6.16 14.79
CA ASP A 72 -8.17 -6.12 15.72
C ASP A 72 -6.79 -6.41 15.09
N CYS A 73 -6.68 -7.31 14.11
CA CYS A 73 -5.39 -7.54 13.44
C CYS A 73 -4.92 -6.27 12.71
N GLY A 74 -5.85 -5.57 12.05
CA GLY A 74 -5.60 -4.26 11.45
C GLY A 74 -5.30 -3.19 12.49
N ALA A 75 -5.96 -3.22 13.66
CA ALA A 75 -5.70 -2.26 14.74
C ALA A 75 -4.27 -2.41 15.27
N PHE A 76 -3.81 -3.66 15.44
CA PHE A 76 -2.43 -3.98 15.80
C PHE A 76 -1.43 -3.47 14.74
N TYR A 77 -1.63 -3.83 13.46
CA TYR A 77 -0.71 -3.42 12.39
C TYR A 77 -0.71 -1.90 12.15
N SER A 78 -1.83 -1.21 12.41
CA SER A 78 -1.91 0.26 12.29
C SER A 78 -1.31 1.01 13.49
N GLY A 79 -0.97 0.30 14.57
CA GLY A 79 -0.48 0.92 15.81
C GLY A 79 -1.59 1.51 16.70
N LEU A 80 -2.85 1.16 16.43
CA LEU A 80 -4.02 1.53 17.23
C LEU A 80 -4.29 0.56 18.39
N SER A 81 -3.61 -0.60 18.40
CA SER A 81 -3.62 -1.57 19.50
C SER A 81 -2.21 -2.08 19.76
N ASP A 82 -1.84 -2.20 21.04
CA ASP A 82 -0.54 -2.77 21.45
C ASP A 82 -0.54 -4.30 21.44
N ALA A 83 -1.72 -4.93 21.38
CA ALA A 83 -1.87 -6.37 21.46
C ALA A 83 -2.40 -6.95 20.15
N LEU A 84 -1.73 -7.99 19.66
CA LEU A 84 -2.27 -8.86 18.62
C LEU A 84 -3.13 -9.94 19.29
N PRO A 85 -4.45 -9.99 19.04
CA PRO A 85 -5.29 -10.98 19.69
C PRO A 85 -5.01 -12.40 19.19
N GLU A 86 -5.21 -13.38 20.08
CA GLU A 86 -5.03 -14.81 19.79
C GLU A 86 -5.81 -15.26 18.54
N ARG A 87 -7.04 -14.77 18.36
CA ARG A 87 -7.86 -15.07 17.18
C ARG A 87 -7.21 -14.70 15.84
N CYS A 88 -6.32 -13.69 15.81
CA CYS A 88 -5.56 -13.36 14.61
C CYS A 88 -4.53 -14.43 14.32
N CYS A 89 -3.84 -14.92 15.35
CA CYS A 89 -2.93 -16.06 15.24
C CYS A 89 -3.68 -17.32 14.79
N ASP A 90 -4.81 -17.65 15.43
CA ASP A 90 -5.63 -18.82 15.06
C ASP A 90 -6.12 -18.74 13.62
N TYR A 91 -6.56 -17.56 13.17
CA TYR A 91 -7.00 -17.39 11.79
C TYR A 91 -5.86 -17.66 10.80
N VAL A 92 -4.67 -17.10 11.05
CA VAL A 92 -3.51 -17.26 10.17
C VAL A 92 -2.99 -18.69 10.17
N VAL A 93 -2.94 -19.34 11.34
CA VAL A 93 -2.40 -20.70 11.52
C VAL A 93 -3.41 -21.76 11.07
N GLU A 94 -4.66 -21.68 11.50
CA GLU A 94 -5.65 -22.76 11.34
C GLU A 94 -6.54 -22.57 10.11
N THR A 95 -6.85 -21.32 9.75
CA THR A 95 -7.77 -21.00 8.64
C THR A 95 -7.01 -20.72 7.34
N GLU A 96 -6.13 -19.71 7.34
CA GLU A 96 -5.37 -19.34 6.14
C GLU A 96 -4.23 -20.32 5.86
N ARG A 97 -3.66 -20.94 6.92
CA ARG A 97 -2.63 -21.98 6.86
C ARG A 97 -1.40 -21.60 6.03
N TYR A 98 -1.07 -20.32 5.93
CA TYR A 98 0.15 -19.87 5.25
C TYR A 98 1.38 -19.83 6.18
N VAL A 99 1.19 -20.09 7.47
CA VAL A 99 2.25 -20.28 8.46
C VAL A 99 2.10 -21.64 9.13
N ARG A 100 3.21 -22.24 9.53
CA ARG A 100 3.24 -23.59 10.12
C ARG A 100 2.56 -23.65 11.50
N ASP A 101 2.86 -22.69 12.36
CA ASP A 101 2.46 -22.70 13.77
C ASP A 101 2.48 -21.29 14.37
N ALA A 102 1.85 -21.15 15.54
CA ALA A 102 1.76 -19.89 16.28
C ALA A 102 3.15 -19.33 16.65
N ALA A 103 4.12 -20.19 16.96
CA ALA A 103 5.46 -19.75 17.34
C ALA A 103 6.16 -19.02 16.18
N THR A 104 6.04 -19.57 14.96
CA THR A 104 6.56 -18.98 13.72
C THR A 104 5.85 -17.68 13.40
N PHE A 105 4.52 -17.64 13.54
CA PHE A 105 3.74 -16.42 13.32
C PHE A 105 4.12 -15.30 14.29
N MET A 106 4.16 -15.61 15.60
CA MET A 106 4.54 -14.62 16.61
C MET A 106 5.99 -14.15 16.44
N ALA A 107 6.88 -14.99 15.89
CA ALA A 107 8.24 -14.60 15.55
C ALA A 107 8.30 -13.57 14.42
N SER A 108 7.48 -13.72 13.37
CA SER A 108 7.47 -12.77 12.27
C SER A 108 6.85 -11.43 12.67
N VAL A 109 5.80 -11.46 13.49
CA VAL A 109 5.13 -10.25 13.99
C VAL A 109 6.06 -9.36 14.81
N ARG A 110 7.02 -9.92 15.56
CA ARG A 110 7.97 -9.14 16.38
C ARG A 110 8.82 -8.14 15.59
N HIS A 111 9.08 -8.40 14.30
CA HIS A 111 9.91 -7.53 13.47
C HIS A 111 9.13 -6.38 12.81
N VAL A 112 7.82 -6.36 13.02
CA VAL A 112 6.84 -5.75 12.13
C VAL A 112 5.95 -4.71 12.83
N THR A 113 5.99 -4.62 14.17
CA THR A 113 5.19 -3.63 14.91
C THR A 113 5.47 -2.22 14.39
N ALA A 114 4.43 -1.59 13.83
CA ALA A 114 4.49 -0.20 13.41
C ALA A 114 4.80 0.68 14.64
N PRO A 115 5.63 1.73 14.50
CA PRO A 115 5.77 2.70 15.59
C PRO A 115 4.41 3.33 15.87
N ARG A 116 4.02 3.37 17.17
CA ARG A 116 2.76 4.00 17.59
C ARG A 116 2.76 5.46 17.14
N GLN A 117 1.76 5.82 16.33
CA GLN A 117 1.58 7.19 15.85
C GLN A 117 0.52 7.90 16.68
N GLN A 118 0.71 9.20 16.88
CA GLN A 118 -0.28 10.04 17.55
C GLN A 118 -1.21 10.67 16.50
N GLY A 119 -2.51 10.63 16.77
CA GLY A 119 -3.53 11.23 15.90
C GLY A 119 -4.10 10.27 14.86
N PRO A 120 -5.10 10.73 14.09
CA PRO A 120 -5.81 9.89 13.15
C PRO A 120 -4.91 9.49 11.97
N LEU A 121 -5.11 8.25 11.52
CA LEU A 121 -4.57 7.72 10.29
C LEU A 121 -5.59 7.94 9.17
N VAL A 122 -5.23 8.72 8.16
CA VAL A 122 -6.14 9.08 7.08
C VAL A 122 -5.64 8.54 5.75
N PHE A 123 -6.50 7.82 5.04
CA PHE A 123 -6.29 7.34 3.68
C PHE A 123 -7.19 8.13 2.73
N ARG A 124 -6.63 8.67 1.67
CA ARG A 124 -7.42 9.36 0.63
C ARG A 124 -6.80 9.16 -0.74
N VAL A 125 -7.59 9.33 -1.78
CA VAL A 125 -7.06 9.38 -3.14
C VAL A 125 -6.02 10.51 -3.21
N LEU A 126 -4.87 10.27 -3.86
CA LEU A 126 -3.75 11.20 -3.86
C LEU A 126 -4.16 12.61 -4.30
N ALA A 127 -5.02 12.72 -5.32
CA ALA A 127 -5.53 13.99 -5.83
C ALA A 127 -6.33 14.82 -4.80
N ASP A 128 -6.86 14.21 -3.74
CA ASP A 128 -7.65 14.87 -2.70
C ASP A 128 -6.79 15.41 -1.55
N LEU A 129 -5.46 15.26 -1.61
CA LEU A 129 -4.58 15.95 -0.67
C LEU A 129 -4.61 17.45 -0.91
N ARG A 130 -4.60 18.21 0.21
CA ARG A 130 -4.43 19.66 0.17
C ARG A 130 -3.01 20.02 -0.27
N PRO A 131 -2.78 21.19 -0.88
CA PRO A 131 -1.45 21.59 -1.33
C PRO A 131 -0.38 21.65 -0.24
N ASP A 132 -0.77 21.87 1.02
CA ASP A 132 0.10 21.93 2.19
C ASP A 132 0.30 20.55 2.88
N GLU A 133 -0.46 19.54 2.48
CA GLU A 133 -0.30 18.17 3.00
C GLU A 133 0.80 17.43 2.23
N THR A 134 1.55 16.59 2.94
CA THR A 134 2.52 15.66 2.35
C THR A 134 2.19 14.24 2.83
N PRO A 135 2.04 13.25 1.93
CA PRO A 135 1.77 11.88 2.34
C PRO A 135 2.97 11.31 3.09
N ASP A 136 2.70 10.47 4.08
CA ASP A 136 3.69 9.56 4.67
C ASP A 136 3.99 8.40 3.72
N LEU A 137 2.93 7.81 3.18
CA LEU A 137 2.99 6.70 2.25
C LEU A 137 2.07 6.95 1.06
N VAL A 138 2.41 6.40 -0.09
CA VAL A 138 1.52 6.30 -1.24
C VAL A 138 1.36 4.83 -1.62
N LEU A 139 0.12 4.37 -1.66
CA LEU A 139 -0.26 3.00 -1.96
C LEU A 139 -0.72 2.89 -3.40
N PHE A 140 -0.19 1.90 -4.11
CA PHE A 140 -0.59 1.53 -5.46
C PHE A 140 -1.18 0.13 -5.46
N TRP A 141 -2.19 -0.09 -6.29
CA TRP A 141 -2.66 -1.43 -6.69
C TRP A 141 -2.35 -1.58 -8.17
N VAL A 142 -1.54 -2.58 -8.49
CA VAL A 142 -0.95 -2.77 -9.80
C VAL A 142 -0.98 -4.23 -10.21
N ASP A 143 -1.24 -4.49 -11.49
CA ASP A 143 -1.02 -5.81 -12.08
C ASP A 143 0.49 -6.07 -12.32
N ALA A 144 0.84 -7.21 -12.91
CA ALA A 144 2.23 -7.60 -13.13
C ALA A 144 2.98 -6.66 -14.11
N ASP A 145 2.30 -6.11 -15.11
CA ASP A 145 2.90 -5.25 -16.13
C ASP A 145 3.14 -3.85 -15.56
N GLN A 146 2.12 -3.30 -14.88
CA GLN A 146 2.22 -2.05 -14.13
C GLN A 146 3.28 -2.14 -13.02
N LEU A 147 3.32 -3.27 -12.30
CA LEU A 147 4.32 -3.53 -11.28
C LEU A 147 5.74 -3.49 -11.85
N SER A 148 5.96 -4.10 -13.02
CA SER A 148 7.27 -4.09 -13.68
C SER A 148 7.74 -2.66 -13.95
N VAL A 149 6.84 -1.79 -14.42
CA VAL A 149 7.15 -0.39 -14.73
C VAL A 149 7.43 0.43 -13.47
N ILE A 150 6.55 0.35 -12.46
CA ILE A 150 6.72 1.13 -11.22
C ILE A 150 7.90 0.63 -10.38
N HIS A 151 8.24 -0.66 -10.46
CA HIS A 151 9.45 -1.22 -9.84
C HIS A 151 10.72 -0.64 -10.47
N THR A 152 10.76 -0.51 -11.80
CA THR A 152 11.86 0.18 -12.49
C THR A 152 11.93 1.64 -12.06
N LEU A 153 10.79 2.33 -11.98
CA LEU A 153 10.75 3.73 -11.54
C LEU A 153 11.28 3.91 -10.11
N ALA A 154 10.91 3.03 -9.18
CA ALA A 154 11.40 3.05 -7.80
C ALA A 154 12.93 2.87 -7.71
N ASN A 155 13.51 2.12 -8.64
CA ASN A 155 14.95 1.84 -8.69
C ASN A 155 15.72 2.75 -9.66
N PHE A 156 15.06 3.74 -10.30
CA PHE A 156 15.63 4.47 -11.44
C PHE A 156 16.98 5.15 -11.16
N GLU A 157 17.17 5.63 -9.93
CA GLU A 157 18.40 6.27 -9.46
C GLU A 157 19.28 5.36 -8.57
N SER A 158 18.87 4.12 -8.31
CA SER A 158 19.58 3.22 -7.41
C SER A 158 20.63 2.41 -8.13
N ALA A 159 21.89 2.50 -7.69
CA ALA A 159 22.97 1.65 -8.19
C ALA A 159 22.84 0.20 -7.68
N GLU A 160 22.30 0.02 -6.47
CA GLU A 160 22.18 -1.28 -5.81
C GLU A 160 20.90 -2.03 -6.22
N GLY A 161 19.88 -1.32 -6.72
CA GLY A 161 18.61 -1.93 -7.16
C GLY A 161 17.75 -2.49 -6.02
N ASP A 162 17.97 -2.05 -4.78
CA ASP A 162 17.35 -2.54 -3.55
C ASP A 162 16.20 -1.65 -3.02
N ARG A 163 15.64 -0.77 -3.85
CA ARG A 163 14.59 0.19 -3.44
C ARG A 163 13.22 -0.44 -3.22
N VAL A 164 13.07 -1.74 -3.52
CA VAL A 164 11.83 -2.48 -3.33
C VAL A 164 12.13 -3.77 -2.58
N ILE A 165 11.39 -4.03 -1.49
CA ILE A 165 11.44 -5.28 -0.74
C ILE A 165 10.10 -6.02 -0.83
N SER A 166 10.14 -7.35 -0.75
CA SER A 166 8.95 -8.22 -0.78
C SER A 166 8.90 -9.10 0.48
N PRO A 167 8.62 -8.50 1.66
CA PRO A 167 8.55 -9.22 2.91
C PRO A 167 7.31 -10.12 2.99
N TRP A 168 7.44 -11.23 3.71
CA TRP A 168 6.31 -12.09 4.03
C TRP A 168 5.51 -11.55 5.22
N GLY A 169 4.17 -11.63 5.16
CA GLY A 169 3.27 -11.25 6.24
C GLY A 169 1.86 -10.92 5.75
N ALA A 170 1.02 -10.43 6.67
CA ALA A 170 -0.33 -9.96 6.36
C ALA A 170 -0.33 -8.73 5.43
N ALA A 171 -1.37 -8.53 4.63
CA ALA A 171 -1.48 -7.34 3.77
C ALA A 171 -1.45 -6.04 4.57
N CYS A 172 -2.07 -5.99 5.75
CA CYS A 172 -2.01 -4.80 6.63
C CYS A 172 -0.57 -4.40 6.96
N ASN A 173 0.31 -5.39 7.10
CA ASN A 173 1.71 -5.16 7.33
C ASN A 173 2.40 -4.55 6.09
N SER A 174 2.23 -5.17 4.92
CA SER A 174 2.87 -4.68 3.69
C SER A 174 2.30 -3.34 3.20
N LEU A 175 1.04 -3.03 3.51
CA LEU A 175 0.39 -1.78 3.15
C LEU A 175 0.73 -0.62 4.09
N TYR A 176 1.12 -0.90 5.33
CA TYR A 176 1.29 0.17 6.33
C TYR A 176 2.48 -0.04 7.28
N SER A 177 2.51 -1.13 8.07
CA SER A 177 3.49 -1.24 9.17
C SER A 177 4.95 -1.24 8.70
N LEU A 178 5.27 -2.05 7.70
CA LEU A 178 6.63 -2.10 7.14
C LEU A 178 6.97 -0.85 6.31
N PRO A 179 6.09 -0.33 5.42
CA PRO A 179 6.34 0.95 4.76
C PRO A 179 6.61 2.10 5.73
N LEU A 180 5.87 2.17 6.84
CA LEU A 180 6.08 3.18 7.87
C LEU A 180 7.42 2.98 8.59
N LYS A 181 7.84 1.73 8.80
CA LYS A 181 9.20 1.45 9.30
C LYS A 181 10.27 1.89 8.31
N GLU A 182 10.07 1.65 7.02
CA GLU A 182 10.97 2.08 5.95
C GLU A 182 11.02 3.60 5.81
N LEU A 183 9.92 4.31 6.09
CA LEU A 183 9.85 5.78 6.14
C LEU A 183 10.85 6.38 7.13
N HIS A 184 11.15 5.66 8.22
CA HIS A 184 12.14 6.05 9.23
C HIS A 184 13.46 5.28 9.10
N GLY A 185 13.60 4.45 8.06
CA GLY A 185 14.71 3.53 7.83
C GLY A 185 15.37 3.79 6.48
N GLU A 186 15.50 2.74 5.68
CA GLU A 186 16.22 2.78 4.38
C GLU A 186 15.38 3.41 3.24
N GLY A 187 14.10 3.69 3.49
CA GLY A 187 13.22 4.33 2.52
C GLY A 187 12.86 3.46 1.32
N ARG A 188 12.75 2.14 1.52
CA ARG A 188 12.38 1.18 0.46
C ARG A 188 10.85 1.07 0.34
N ALA A 189 10.37 0.91 -0.89
CA ALA A 189 8.99 0.53 -1.14
C ALA A 189 8.76 -0.93 -0.74
N VAL A 190 7.54 -1.25 -0.31
CA VAL A 190 7.16 -2.59 0.11
C VAL A 190 6.13 -3.15 -0.85
N LEU A 191 6.51 -4.24 -1.52
CA LEU A 191 5.63 -5.04 -2.35
C LEU A 191 4.82 -6.00 -1.47
N GLY A 192 3.51 -6.07 -1.69
CA GLY A 192 2.58 -6.74 -0.79
C GLY A 192 1.35 -7.33 -1.46
N SER A 193 0.36 -7.67 -0.62
CA SER A 193 -0.87 -8.39 -1.00
C SER A 193 -0.63 -9.83 -1.47
N PHE A 194 0.34 -10.52 -0.88
CA PHE A 194 0.65 -11.93 -1.14
C PHE A 194 -0.17 -12.93 -0.31
N ASP A 195 -0.93 -12.45 0.67
CA ASP A 195 -1.76 -13.26 1.54
C ASP A 195 -3.06 -13.70 0.84
N PRO A 196 -3.25 -15.01 0.59
CA PRO A 196 -4.33 -15.51 -0.27
C PRO A 196 -5.73 -15.06 0.15
N SER A 197 -5.99 -14.98 1.45
CA SER A 197 -7.29 -14.57 2.00
C SER A 197 -7.63 -13.10 1.71
N GLN A 198 -6.64 -12.21 1.66
CA GLN A 198 -6.87 -10.79 1.36
C GLN A 198 -6.96 -10.58 -0.14
N ARG A 199 -6.31 -11.42 -0.94
CA ARG A 199 -6.56 -11.43 -2.39
C ARG A 199 -8.01 -11.73 -2.74
N LEU A 200 -8.73 -12.48 -1.89
CA LEU A 200 -10.19 -12.69 -2.02
C LEU A 200 -11.03 -11.48 -1.58
N LYS A 201 -10.48 -10.61 -0.72
CA LYS A 201 -11.14 -9.38 -0.22
C LYS A 201 -10.77 -8.14 -1.04
N GLY A 202 -9.80 -8.27 -1.94
CA GLY A 202 -9.33 -7.23 -2.84
C GLY A 202 -9.45 -7.65 -4.29
N HIS A 203 -8.56 -7.10 -5.12
CA HIS A 203 -8.53 -7.36 -6.55
C HIS A 203 -7.63 -8.56 -6.82
N VAL A 204 -8.23 -9.69 -7.17
CA VAL A 204 -7.53 -11.00 -7.31
C VAL A 204 -6.31 -10.96 -8.24
N ARG A 205 -6.26 -9.99 -9.17
CA ARG A 205 -5.16 -9.85 -10.15
C ARG A 205 -4.10 -8.85 -9.75
N ASP A 206 -4.38 -7.98 -8.79
CA ASP A 206 -3.47 -6.89 -8.43
C ASP A 206 -2.61 -7.30 -7.23
N LEU A 207 -1.43 -6.71 -7.14
CA LEU A 207 -0.58 -6.64 -5.96
C LEU A 207 -0.53 -5.20 -5.45
N SER A 208 -0.02 -5.00 -4.24
CA SER A 208 0.17 -3.66 -3.71
C SER A 208 1.64 -3.24 -3.71
N LEU A 209 1.89 -1.95 -3.93
CA LEU A 209 3.18 -1.33 -3.67
C LEU A 209 2.95 -0.13 -2.76
N ALA A 210 3.53 -0.16 -1.56
CA ALA A 210 3.47 0.94 -0.61
C ALA A 210 4.81 1.67 -0.60
N VAL A 211 4.80 2.96 -0.93
CA VAL A 211 5.98 3.76 -1.19
C VAL A 211 6.13 4.85 -0.12
N PRO A 212 7.24 4.87 0.65
CA PRO A 212 7.55 5.95 1.59
C PRO A 212 7.73 7.31 0.89
N ARG A 213 7.40 8.40 1.59
CA ARG A 213 7.32 9.75 1.02
C ARG A 213 8.56 10.15 0.21
N GLU A 214 9.78 9.93 0.72
CA GLU A 214 10.98 10.45 0.07
C GLU A 214 11.24 9.72 -1.24
N LEU A 215 11.00 8.40 -1.27
CA LEU A 215 11.10 7.62 -2.48
C LEU A 215 10.01 8.02 -3.49
N PHE A 216 8.78 8.22 -3.02
CA PHE A 216 7.69 8.66 -3.89
C PHE A 216 7.98 10.01 -4.56
N LEU A 217 8.48 11.00 -3.82
CA LEU A 217 8.85 12.30 -4.38
C LEU A 217 9.99 12.20 -5.42
N ARG A 218 10.95 11.29 -5.22
CA ARG A 218 11.98 11.01 -6.23
C ARG A 218 11.39 10.34 -7.47
N MET A 219 10.47 9.39 -7.30
CA MET A 219 9.75 8.78 -8.43
C MET A 219 8.98 9.82 -9.24
N VAL A 220 8.32 10.79 -8.60
CA VAL A 220 7.64 11.92 -9.27
C VAL A 220 8.62 12.72 -10.13
N GLY A 221 9.82 13.02 -9.61
CA GLY A 221 10.87 13.74 -10.34
C GLY A 221 11.40 12.99 -11.57
N HIS A 222 11.35 11.66 -11.55
CA HIS A 222 11.84 10.82 -12.64
C HIS A 222 10.76 10.36 -13.63
N LEU A 223 9.48 10.56 -13.31
CA LEU A 223 8.35 9.96 -14.03
C LEU A 223 8.41 10.20 -15.54
N GLU A 224 8.63 11.45 -15.95
CA GLU A 224 8.75 11.82 -17.36
C GLU A 224 9.93 11.15 -18.03
N ILE A 225 11.11 11.21 -17.43
CA ILE A 225 12.36 10.70 -18.02
C ILE A 225 12.31 9.17 -18.11
N ALA A 226 11.85 8.51 -17.05
CA ALA A 226 11.83 7.06 -16.98
C ALA A 226 10.78 6.43 -17.92
N LEU A 227 9.60 7.06 -18.04
CA LEU A 227 8.45 6.43 -18.70
C LEU A 227 8.17 6.93 -20.11
N THR A 228 8.70 8.11 -20.50
CA THR A 228 8.54 8.62 -21.88
C THR A 228 9.77 8.39 -22.76
N ALA A 229 10.93 8.04 -22.20
CA ALA A 229 12.15 7.82 -22.96
C ALA A 229 12.12 6.60 -23.90
N THR A 230 11.22 5.63 -23.68
CA THR A 230 11.16 4.41 -24.52
C THR A 230 9.72 3.97 -24.83
N PRO A 231 9.40 3.61 -26.10
CA PRO A 231 8.12 3.01 -26.46
C PRO A 231 7.80 1.69 -25.75
N MET A 232 8.79 1.08 -25.09
CA MET A 232 8.67 -0.21 -24.41
C MET A 232 7.58 -0.20 -23.32
N VAL A 233 7.56 0.82 -22.46
CA VAL A 233 6.58 0.92 -21.35
C VAL A 233 5.16 0.96 -21.92
N ALA A 234 4.92 1.86 -22.89
CA ALA A 234 3.61 1.98 -23.52
C ALA A 234 3.19 0.70 -24.28
N ARG A 235 4.14 -0.04 -24.87
CA ARG A 235 3.88 -1.34 -25.51
C ARG A 235 3.49 -2.41 -24.49
N LEU A 236 4.24 -2.50 -23.39
CA LEU A 236 3.97 -3.46 -22.31
C LEU A 236 2.56 -3.24 -21.76
N LEU A 237 2.22 -2.01 -21.40
CA LEU A 237 0.91 -1.67 -20.82
C LEU A 237 -0.27 -1.84 -21.79
N ARG A 238 -0.03 -1.98 -23.11
CA ARG A 238 -1.04 -2.34 -24.10
C ARG A 238 -1.15 -3.85 -24.36
N GLY A 239 -0.27 -4.66 -23.76
CA GLY A 239 -0.17 -6.09 -24.05
C GLY A 239 0.52 -6.41 -25.38
N ASP A 240 1.30 -5.48 -25.95
CA ASP A 240 2.02 -5.65 -27.22
C ASP A 240 3.26 -6.57 -27.03
N THR A 241 3.05 -7.85 -26.76
CA THR A 241 4.13 -8.83 -26.58
C THR A 241 4.87 -9.07 -27.90
N LYS A 242 6.17 -9.42 -27.82
CA LYS A 242 6.93 -9.86 -29.01
C LYS A 242 6.20 -11.08 -29.58
N ARG A 243 5.60 -10.95 -30.77
CA ARG A 243 5.13 -12.10 -31.55
C ARG A 243 6.24 -13.15 -31.63
N GLU A 244 5.90 -14.41 -31.40
CA GLU A 244 6.78 -15.55 -31.66
C GLU A 244 7.42 -15.40 -33.05
N GLY A 245 8.76 -15.38 -33.13
CA GLY A 245 9.50 -15.34 -34.39
C GLY A 245 10.57 -14.25 -34.57
N GLY A 246 10.84 -13.39 -33.58
CA GLY A 246 11.97 -12.46 -33.63
C GLY A 246 13.28 -13.10 -33.14
N PRO A 247 14.45 -12.87 -33.79
CA PRO A 247 15.67 -13.60 -33.48
C PRO A 247 16.11 -13.33 -32.04
N THR A 248 16.32 -14.42 -31.30
CA THR A 248 17.11 -14.45 -30.08
C THR A 248 18.51 -13.93 -30.42
N ARG A 249 18.89 -12.79 -29.86
CA ARG A 249 20.30 -12.39 -29.75
C ARG A 249 20.84 -12.95 -28.45
#